data_AF-A0A4U1JJN3-F1
#
_entry.id   AF-A0A4U1JJN3-F1
#
_cell.length_a   1.000
_cell.length_b   1.000
_cell.length_c   1.000
_cell.angle_alpha   90.00
_cell.angle_beta   90.00
_cell.angle_gamma   90.00
#
_symmetry.space_group_name_H-M   'P 1'
#
loop_
_entity.id
_entity.type
_entity.pdbx_description
1 polymer ?
#
loop_
_entity_poly.entity_id
_entity_poly.type
_entity_poly.pdbx_seq_one_letter_code
_entity_poly.pdbx_strand_id
1 'polypeptide(L)'
;MKEESSEDWTPLGAHRYRFEAPDLFVIRVVGDVSLSDTQAMFERIETFSGKAGRPIFWLSDISGLGQVTPDARKFPLALDATRWLRATVVFGGSFHQRLVANLVMKAIPLLRPSRQMRPLSFFPTEAEARAYVEAERRGGGSSS
;
A
#
# COMPACT_ATOMS: atom_id res chain seq x y z
N MET A 1 -25.81 12.02 -7.04
CA MET A 1 -24.77 11.68 -8.04
C MET A 1 -23.56 12.54 -7.69
N LYS A 2 -22.60 12.00 -6.94
CA LYS A 2 -21.45 12.80 -6.46
C LYS A 2 -20.40 12.82 -7.56
N GLU A 3 -20.00 14.02 -7.94
CA GLU A 3 -18.99 14.33 -8.95
C GLU A 3 -17.67 13.62 -8.62
N GLU A 4 -17.31 12.64 -9.46
CA GLU A 4 -15.94 12.16 -9.59
C GLU A 4 -15.17 13.24 -10.36
N SER A 5 -14.37 14.06 -9.68
CA SER A 5 -13.37 14.87 -10.37
C SER A 5 -12.36 13.93 -11.04
N SER A 6 -12.28 14.01 -12.36
CA SER A 6 -11.82 12.93 -13.23
C SER A 6 -10.36 13.03 -13.71
N GLU A 7 -9.40 13.66 -13.01
CA GLU A 7 -8.12 14.01 -13.70
C GLU A 7 -6.79 13.41 -13.24
N ASP A 8 -6.64 12.65 -12.14
CA ASP A 8 -5.28 12.23 -11.71
C ASP A 8 -5.06 10.73 -11.44
N TRP A 9 -5.88 9.83 -11.99
CA TRP A 9 -5.66 8.38 -11.83
C TRP A 9 -4.92 7.79 -13.05
N THR A 10 -3.74 7.23 -12.81
CA THR A 10 -2.96 6.51 -13.81
C THR A 10 -3.29 5.01 -13.77
N PRO A 11 -3.62 4.37 -14.91
CA PRO A 11 -3.83 2.93 -14.97
C PRO A 11 -2.57 2.12 -14.60
N LEU A 12 -2.79 0.95 -13.98
CA LEU A 12 -1.78 -0.06 -13.69
C LEU A 12 -2.45 -1.43 -13.78
N GLY A 13 -2.57 -1.95 -15.00
CA GLY A 13 -3.39 -3.13 -15.27
C GLY A 13 -4.87 -2.84 -14.95
N ALA A 14 -5.51 -3.71 -14.16
CA ALA A 14 -6.87 -3.49 -13.67
C ALA A 14 -6.94 -2.43 -12.55
N HIS A 15 -5.80 -2.09 -11.95
CA HIS A 15 -5.71 -1.16 -10.84
C HIS A 15 -5.48 0.27 -11.36
N ARG A 16 -5.57 1.23 -10.45
CA ARG A 16 -5.26 2.63 -10.74
C ARG A 16 -4.57 3.26 -9.56
N TYR A 17 -3.58 4.10 -9.82
CA TYR A 17 -2.83 4.79 -8.79
C TYR A 17 -2.72 6.27 -9.07
N ARG A 18 -2.32 7.02 -8.05
CA ARG A 18 -1.86 8.40 -8.18
C ARG A 18 -0.79 8.69 -7.16
N PHE A 19 0.01 9.71 -7.42
CA PHE A 19 0.97 10.23 -6.46
C PHE A 19 0.53 11.60 -5.98
N GLU A 20 0.34 11.73 -4.67
CA GLU A 20 0.02 12.97 -4.00
C GLU A 20 1.32 13.50 -3.36
N ALA A 21 1.78 14.66 -3.84
CA ALA A 21 2.94 15.31 -3.27
C ALA A 21 2.71 15.62 -1.77
N PRO A 22 3.73 15.52 -0.92
CA PRO A 22 5.14 15.28 -1.27
C PRO A 22 5.55 13.80 -1.28
N ASP A 23 4.75 12.88 -0.72
CA ASP A 23 5.23 11.54 -0.35
C ASP A 23 4.14 10.48 -0.20
N LEU A 24 3.00 10.60 -0.89
CA LEU A 24 1.89 9.66 -0.75
C LEU A 24 1.54 8.98 -2.08
N PHE A 25 1.82 7.69 -2.18
CA PHE A 25 1.33 6.83 -3.26
C PHE A 25 -0.04 6.26 -2.89
N VAL A 26 -1.07 6.60 -3.65
CA VAL A 26 -2.43 6.11 -3.45
C VAL A 26 -2.77 5.13 -4.56
N ILE A 27 -3.30 3.97 -4.21
CA ILE A 27 -3.73 2.95 -5.17
C ILE A 27 -5.14 2.47 -4.85
N ARG A 28 -5.93 2.22 -5.90
CA ARG A 28 -7.19 1.48 -5.82
C ARG A 28 -6.99 0.12 -6.46
N VAL A 29 -7.09 -0.91 -5.64
CA VAL A 29 -6.96 -2.31 -6.07
C VAL A 29 -8.32 -2.80 -6.54
N VAL A 30 -8.34 -3.31 -7.76
CA VAL A 30 -9.54 -3.82 -8.44
C VAL A 30 -9.22 -5.17 -9.06
N GLY A 31 -10.05 -6.17 -8.75
CA GLY A 31 -9.88 -7.53 -9.24
C GLY A 31 -8.75 -8.27 -8.54
N ASP A 32 -8.31 -9.35 -9.18
CA ASP A 32 -7.23 -10.19 -8.68
C ASP A 32 -5.88 -9.47 -8.79
N VAL A 33 -4.95 -9.80 -7.88
CA VAL A 33 -3.59 -9.27 -7.87
C VAL A 33 -2.62 -10.38 -8.21
N SER A 34 -1.96 -10.24 -9.37
CA SER A 34 -0.95 -11.15 -9.88
C SER A 34 0.47 -10.75 -9.44
N LEU A 35 1.46 -11.59 -9.76
CA LEU A 35 2.86 -11.27 -9.49
C LEU A 35 3.32 -10.03 -10.26
N SER A 36 2.94 -9.92 -11.53
CA SER A 36 3.26 -8.76 -12.37
C SER A 36 2.64 -7.47 -11.84
N ASP A 37 1.42 -7.54 -11.29
CA ASP A 37 0.78 -6.38 -10.67
C ASP A 37 1.57 -5.90 -9.46
N THR A 38 1.92 -6.83 -8.56
CA THR A 38 2.73 -6.52 -7.38
C THR A 38 4.09 -5.93 -7.77
N GLN A 39 4.78 -6.52 -8.75
CA GLN A 39 6.06 -6.00 -9.26
C GLN A 39 5.91 -4.57 -9.77
N ALA A 40 4.91 -4.31 -10.60
CA ALA A 40 4.64 -3.00 -11.16
C ALA A 40 4.30 -1.96 -10.07
N MET A 41 3.57 -2.35 -9.02
CA MET A 41 3.31 -1.47 -7.86
C MET A 41 4.61 -1.08 -7.15
N PHE A 42 5.50 -2.05 -6.86
CA PHE A 42 6.76 -1.78 -6.18
C PHE A 42 7.73 -0.94 -7.02
N GLU A 43 7.77 -1.12 -8.34
CA GLU A 43 8.54 -0.26 -9.25
C GLU A 43 8.09 1.20 -9.17
N ARG A 44 6.77 1.45 -9.06
CA ARG A 44 6.23 2.81 -8.90
C ARG A 44 6.63 3.40 -7.55
N ILE A 45 6.58 2.62 -6.49
CA ILE A 45 6.99 3.06 -5.16
C ILE A 45 8.48 3.41 -5.13
N GLU A 46 9.34 2.58 -5.71
CA GLU A 46 10.76 2.88 -5.88
C GLU A 46 10.97 4.20 -6.64
N THR A 47 10.29 4.35 -7.79
CA THR A 47 10.38 5.54 -8.64
C THR A 47 9.97 6.81 -7.88
N PHE A 48 8.81 6.78 -7.21
CA PHE A 48 8.30 7.95 -6.49
C PHE A 48 9.10 8.26 -5.22
N SER A 49 9.58 7.24 -4.52
CA SER A 49 10.50 7.43 -3.39
C SER A 49 11.81 8.08 -3.83
N GLY A 50 12.38 7.64 -4.96
CA GLY A 50 13.57 8.26 -5.54
C GLY A 50 13.33 9.73 -5.92
N LYS A 51 12.21 10.04 -6.56
CA LYS A 51 11.82 11.43 -6.91
C LYS A 51 11.60 12.31 -5.68
N ALA A 52 11.00 11.78 -4.61
CA ALA A 52 10.77 12.51 -3.37
C ALA A 52 12.03 12.66 -2.49
N GLY A 53 13.10 11.91 -2.82
CA GLY A 53 14.33 11.84 -2.04
C GLY A 53 14.14 11.24 -0.64
N ARG A 54 13.04 10.50 -0.42
CA ARG A 54 12.66 9.95 0.90
C ARG A 54 11.73 8.74 0.77
N PRO A 55 11.64 7.88 1.80
CA PRO A 55 10.59 6.86 1.86
C PRO A 55 9.19 7.48 1.87
N ILE A 56 8.25 6.88 1.15
CA ILE A 56 6.88 7.39 0.93
C ILE A 56 5.84 6.52 1.64
N PHE A 57 4.63 7.06 1.82
CA PHE A 57 3.47 6.33 2.30
C PHE A 57 2.78 5.59 1.16
N TRP A 58 2.34 4.36 1.41
CA TRP A 58 1.45 3.61 0.53
C TRP A 58 0.06 3.60 1.14
N LEU A 59 -0.91 4.26 0.50
CA LEU A 59 -2.32 4.19 0.84
C LEU A 59 -3.09 3.33 -0.17
N SER A 60 -3.75 2.27 0.29
CA SER A 60 -4.41 1.29 -0.56
C SER A 60 -5.91 1.17 -0.24
N ASP A 61 -6.75 1.43 -1.23
CA ASP A 61 -8.16 1.04 -1.21
C ASP A 61 -8.28 -0.40 -1.73
N ILE A 62 -8.70 -1.31 -0.85
CA ILE A 62 -8.89 -2.74 -1.18
C ILE A 62 -10.35 -3.13 -1.36
N SER A 63 -11.26 -2.15 -1.53
CA SER A 63 -12.69 -2.42 -1.69
C SER A 63 -13.00 -3.29 -2.92
N GLY A 64 -12.20 -3.16 -3.97
CA GLY A 64 -12.31 -3.96 -5.20
C GLY A 64 -11.41 -5.20 -5.23
N LEU A 65 -10.71 -5.55 -4.15
CA LEU A 65 -9.73 -6.64 -4.14
C LEU A 65 -10.40 -8.01 -4.36
N GLY A 66 -9.96 -8.76 -5.37
CA GLY A 66 -10.30 -10.15 -5.58
C GLY A 66 -9.36 -11.09 -4.81
N GLN A 67 -8.81 -12.07 -5.52
CA GLN A 67 -7.80 -12.98 -5.01
C GLN A 67 -6.39 -12.40 -5.20
N VAL A 68 -5.51 -12.63 -4.24
CA VAL A 68 -4.06 -12.37 -4.41
C VAL A 68 -3.40 -13.70 -4.72
N THR A 69 -2.75 -13.84 -5.87
CA THR A 69 -2.14 -15.13 -6.25
C THR A 69 -1.02 -15.53 -5.28
N PRO A 70 -0.75 -16.84 -5.07
CA PRO A 70 0.29 -17.29 -4.16
C PRO A 70 1.67 -16.64 -4.39
N ASP A 71 2.07 -16.44 -5.64
CA ASP A 71 3.36 -15.85 -5.98
C ASP A 71 3.38 -14.34 -5.75
N ALA A 72 2.26 -13.65 -6.00
CA ALA A 72 2.09 -12.24 -5.64
C ALA A 72 2.25 -12.01 -4.13
N ARG A 73 1.77 -12.95 -3.29
CA ARG A 73 1.93 -12.90 -1.83
C ARG A 73 3.40 -13.09 -1.40
N LYS A 74 4.18 -13.87 -2.15
CA LYS A 74 5.57 -14.20 -1.79
C LYS A 74 6.56 -13.12 -2.20
N PHE A 75 6.30 -12.40 -3.28
CA PHE A 75 7.24 -11.41 -3.81
C PHE A 75 7.69 -10.35 -2.78
N PRO A 76 6.81 -9.73 -1.98
CA PRO A 76 7.21 -8.75 -0.98
C PRO A 76 8.15 -9.31 0.11
N LEU A 77 8.11 -10.63 0.36
CA LEU A 77 8.96 -11.30 1.35
C LEU A 77 10.43 -11.29 0.94
N ALA A 78 10.71 -11.32 -0.37
CA ALA A 78 12.06 -11.31 -0.92
C ALA A 78 12.64 -9.89 -1.08
N LEU A 79 11.78 -8.87 -1.12
CA LEU A 79 12.15 -7.51 -1.47
C LEU A 79 12.34 -6.64 -0.23
N ASP A 80 13.51 -6.01 -0.04
CA ASP A 80 13.70 -5.01 1.02
C ASP A 80 13.11 -3.63 0.72
N ALA A 81 11.79 -3.49 0.85
CA ALA A 81 11.06 -2.25 0.59
C ALA A 81 11.19 -1.18 1.69
N THR A 82 11.93 -1.43 2.77
CA THR A 82 12.08 -0.49 3.90
C THR A 82 12.74 0.83 3.51
N ARG A 83 13.56 0.79 2.44
CA ARG A 83 14.19 1.97 1.82
C ARG A 83 13.22 2.86 1.06
N TRP A 84 12.09 2.33 0.60
CA TRP A 84 11.13 3.08 -0.22
C TRP A 84 9.84 3.41 0.50
N LEU A 85 9.43 2.56 1.46
CA LEU A 85 8.20 2.74 2.20
C LEU A 85 8.48 3.27 3.59
N ARG A 86 7.65 4.23 4.02
CA ARG A 86 7.59 4.72 5.39
C ARG A 86 6.53 3.98 6.21
N ALA A 87 5.35 3.77 5.64
CA ALA A 87 4.28 2.95 6.18
C ALA A 87 3.34 2.49 5.05
N THR A 88 2.64 1.39 5.28
CA THR A 88 1.54 0.93 4.43
C THR A 88 0.22 1.11 5.17
N VAL A 89 -0.75 1.71 4.53
CA VAL A 89 -2.05 2.06 5.10
C VAL A 89 -3.11 1.51 4.17
N VAL A 90 -4.01 0.70 4.71
CA VAL A 90 -5.04 0.01 3.93
C VAL A 90 -6.40 0.44 4.43
N PHE A 91 -7.34 0.72 3.53
CA PHE A 91 -8.72 1.00 3.89
C PHE A 91 -9.71 0.32 2.97
N GLY A 92 -10.98 0.33 3.40
CA GLY A 92 -12.04 -0.33 2.67
C GLY A 92 -11.90 -1.86 2.71
N GLY A 93 -12.57 -2.52 1.77
CA GLY A 93 -12.67 -3.97 1.73
C GLY A 93 -13.65 -4.56 2.76
N SER A 94 -14.22 -5.70 2.41
CA SER A 94 -14.93 -6.62 3.29
C SER A 94 -13.98 -7.25 4.31
N PHE A 95 -14.55 -7.92 5.32
CA PHE A 95 -13.79 -8.69 6.30
C PHE A 95 -12.85 -9.72 5.63
N HIS A 96 -13.34 -10.42 4.60
CA HIS A 96 -12.56 -11.41 3.87
C HIS A 96 -11.36 -10.79 3.14
N GLN A 97 -11.56 -9.68 2.43
CA GLN A 97 -10.47 -8.96 1.74
C GLN A 97 -9.41 -8.46 2.73
N ARG A 98 -9.84 -7.93 3.88
CA ARG A 98 -8.93 -7.52 4.96
C ARG A 98 -8.15 -8.70 5.55
N LEU A 99 -8.75 -9.88 5.69
CA LEU A 99 -8.05 -11.08 6.12
C LEU A 99 -6.96 -11.51 5.12
N VAL A 100 -7.29 -11.54 3.82
CA VAL A 100 -6.34 -11.88 2.76
C VAL A 100 -5.15 -10.92 2.78
N ALA A 101 -5.39 -9.61 2.82
CA ALA A 101 -4.34 -8.60 2.92
C ALA A 101 -3.48 -8.76 4.20
N ASN A 102 -4.10 -9.05 5.34
CA ASN A 102 -3.40 -9.31 6.59
C ASN A 102 -2.47 -10.53 6.52
N LEU A 103 -2.91 -11.63 5.88
CA LEU A 103 -2.10 -12.84 5.79
C LEU A 103 -0.79 -12.61 5.02
N VAL A 104 -0.85 -11.84 3.92
CA VAL A 104 0.35 -11.49 3.15
C VAL A 104 1.34 -10.72 4.02
N MET A 105 0.85 -9.71 4.74
CA MET A 105 1.71 -8.77 5.43
C MET A 105 2.22 -9.31 6.77
N LYS A 106 1.42 -10.12 7.47
CA LYS A 106 1.82 -10.81 8.72
C LYS A 106 2.75 -12.00 8.49
N ALA A 107 2.87 -12.51 7.26
CA ALA A 107 3.86 -13.54 6.94
C ALA A 107 5.30 -12.99 6.85
N ILE A 108 5.46 -11.69 6.55
CA ILE A 108 6.76 -11.02 6.42
C ILE A 108 7.63 -11.14 7.70
N PRO A 109 7.16 -10.76 8.91
CA PRO A 109 8.00 -10.79 10.10
C PRO A 109 8.31 -12.23 10.57
N LEU A 110 7.39 -13.18 10.32
CA LEU A 110 7.58 -14.59 10.70
C LEU A 110 8.71 -15.26 9.90
N LEU A 111 8.91 -14.87 8.65
CA LEU A 111 9.91 -15.45 7.76
C LEU A 111 11.25 -14.69 7.77
N ARG A 112 11.25 -13.46 8.30
CA ARG A 112 12.40 -12.55 8.34
C ARG A 112 12.44 -11.74 9.65
N PRO A 113 12.66 -12.38 10.82
CA PRO A 113 12.58 -11.74 12.12
C PRO A 113 13.63 -10.64 12.36
N SER A 114 14.75 -10.63 11.62
CA SER A 114 15.77 -9.59 11.69
C SER A 114 15.45 -8.33 10.87
N ARG A 115 14.34 -8.32 10.13
CA ARG A 115 14.00 -7.25 9.21
C ARG A 115 13.07 -6.23 9.86
N GLN A 116 13.54 -4.98 9.95
CA GLN A 116 12.72 -3.87 10.43
C GLN A 116 11.48 -3.73 9.55
N MET A 117 10.29 -3.93 10.10
CA MET A 117 9.06 -3.71 9.36
C MET A 117 8.61 -2.27 9.48
N ARG A 118 8.11 -1.72 8.37
CA ARG A 118 7.37 -0.46 8.39
C ARG A 118 5.95 -0.73 8.90
N PRO A 119 5.32 0.24 9.60
CA PRO A 119 3.97 0.09 10.10
C PRO A 119 2.99 -0.31 8.98
N LEU A 120 2.11 -1.24 9.31
CA LEU A 120 0.93 -1.58 8.51
C LEU A 120 -0.31 -1.35 9.35
N SER A 121 -1.22 -0.53 8.84
CA SER A 121 -2.46 -0.20 9.55
C SER A 121 -3.67 -0.34 8.63
N PHE A 122 -4.77 -0.84 9.18
CA PHE A 122 -6.04 -1.01 8.49
C PHE A 122 -7.09 -0.06 9.06
N PHE A 123 -7.83 0.59 8.18
CA PHE A 123 -8.88 1.55 8.55
C PHE A 123 -10.20 1.23 7.84
N PRO A 124 -11.34 1.49 8.48
CA PRO A 124 -12.64 1.38 7.82
C PRO A 124 -12.78 2.33 6.62
N THR A 125 -12.32 3.57 6.75
CA THR A 125 -12.53 4.63 5.75
C THR A 125 -11.24 5.27 5.25
N GLU A 126 -11.30 5.91 4.07
CA GLU A 126 -10.20 6.71 3.52
C GLU A 126 -9.82 7.88 4.44
N ALA A 127 -10.81 8.51 5.07
CA ALA A 127 -10.60 9.66 5.93
C ALA A 127 -9.75 9.31 7.16
N GLU A 128 -10.05 8.20 7.82
CA GLU A 128 -9.27 7.69 8.96
C GLU A 128 -7.86 7.27 8.54
N ALA A 129 -7.74 6.60 7.40
CA ALA A 129 -6.45 6.20 6.83
C ALA A 129 -5.56 7.42 6.52
N ARG A 130 -6.13 8.48 5.95
CA ARG A 130 -5.43 9.74 5.69
C ARG A 130 -5.05 10.46 6.98
N ALA A 131 -5.94 10.50 7.97
CA ALA A 131 -5.63 11.08 9.27
C ALA A 131 -4.43 10.39 9.93
N TYR A 132 -4.33 9.06 9.78
CA TYR A 132 -3.16 8.29 10.24
C TYR A 132 -1.88 8.68 9.48
N VAL A 133 -1.94 8.79 8.15
CA VAL A 133 -0.78 9.26 7.35
C VAL A 133 -0.30 10.63 7.84
N GLU A 134 -1.20 11.59 8.07
CA GLU A 134 -0.81 12.92 8.57
C GLU A 134 -0.30 12.90 10.00
N ALA A 135 -0.80 12.00 10.85
CA ALA A 135 -0.26 11.78 12.19
C ALA A 135 1.17 11.23 12.13
N GLU A 136 1.42 10.20 11.33
CA GLU A 136 2.76 9.66 11.08
C GLU A 136 3.70 10.72 10.49
N ARG A 137 3.21 11.53 9.55
CA ARG A 137 3.99 12.56 8.89
C ARG A 137 4.51 13.60 9.89
N ARG A 138 3.67 14.01 10.84
CA ARG A 138 4.01 14.94 11.95
C ARG A 138 4.82 14.29 13.08
N GLY A 139 4.55 13.02 13.36
CA GLY A 139 5.01 12.33 14.57
C GLY A 139 6.40 11.70 14.48
N GLY A 140 6.98 11.58 13.28
CA GLY A 140 8.39 11.15 13.15
C GLY A 140 8.74 9.86 13.92
N GLY A 141 7.84 8.88 13.94
CA GLY A 141 8.06 7.59 14.60
C GLY A 141 7.40 7.49 15.98
N SER A 142 6.17 6.96 16.02
CA SER A 142 5.65 6.35 17.24
C SER A 142 4.99 5.04 16.87
N SER A 143 5.82 3.99 16.84
CA SER A 143 5.33 2.62 16.94
C SER A 143 4.64 2.45 18.30
N SER A 144 3.43 1.92 18.30
CA SER A 144 2.93 1.06 19.37
C SER A 144 2.68 -0.32 18.78
#